data_AF-A0A2E7Y4S8-F1
#
_entry.id   AF-A0A2E7Y4S8-F1
#
_cell.length_a   1.000
_cell.length_b   1.000
_cell.length_c   1.000
_cell.angle_alpha   90.00
_cell.angle_beta   90.00
_cell.angle_gamma   90.00
#
_symmetry.space_group_name_H-M   'P 1'
#
loop_
_entity.id
_entity.type
_entity.pdbx_description
1 polymer ?
#
loop_
_entity_poly.entity_id
_entity_poly.type
_entity_poly.pdbx_seq_one_letter_code
_entity_poly.pdbx_strand_id
1 'polypeptide(L)'
;MSPVNMMSPKVYGSSGFADPMTFAGGFRQPSFGMAKYSNLKTFLCEHHMLQNNSWDCAPPPSFEGTAMDPLNPDGFHYNGCAPYLFNAHYDSEPVVAMMDGSIGVMAMHKTRQGDAETSSSGGLWFRSGPNGPAAYHLDHGRWTTGSGNWDSGSISSSGAHTHTRNGIRGRDYLGN
;
A
#
# COMPACT_ATOMS: atom_id res chain seq x y z
N MET A 1 5.35 -2.09 9.70
CA MET A 1 4.41 -1.21 10.44
C MET A 1 3.89 -0.18 9.44
N SER A 2 2.62 0.20 9.51
CA SER A 2 1.99 1.16 8.58
C SER A 2 2.67 2.53 8.68
N PRO A 3 3.30 3.05 7.60
CA PRO A 3 3.95 4.35 7.58
C PRO A 3 3.03 5.50 8.01
N VAL A 4 1.78 5.51 7.56
CA VAL A 4 0.79 6.53 7.95
C VAL A 4 0.38 6.50 9.42
N ASN A 5 0.69 5.41 10.14
CA ASN A 5 0.50 5.32 11.59
C ASN A 5 1.73 5.76 12.37
N MET A 6 2.87 6.02 11.71
CA MET A 6 4.08 6.54 12.34
C MET A 6 4.13 8.07 12.35
N MET A 7 3.11 8.73 11.79
CA MET A 7 3.01 10.18 11.70
C MET A 7 1.67 10.68 12.24
N SER A 8 1.62 11.97 12.57
CA SER A 8 0.38 12.62 12.97
C SER A 8 -0.71 12.46 11.91
N PRO A 9 -1.99 12.24 12.29
CA PRO A 9 -3.09 12.12 11.33
C PRO A 9 -3.30 13.39 10.47
N LYS A 10 -2.67 14.51 10.85
CA LYS A 10 -2.64 15.73 10.04
C LYS A 10 -1.83 15.59 8.74
N VAL A 11 -0.80 14.72 8.71
CA VAL A 11 0.08 14.57 7.54
C VAL A 11 -0.68 14.08 6.31
N TYR A 12 -1.55 13.08 6.50
CA TYR A 12 -2.36 12.48 5.45
C TYR A 12 -3.82 12.92 5.54
N GLY A 13 -4.08 14.13 6.02
CA GLY A 13 -5.42 14.62 6.36
C GLY A 13 -6.30 14.94 5.14
N SER A 14 -7.59 15.14 5.39
CA SER A 14 -8.56 15.54 4.36
C SER A 14 -8.26 16.91 3.71
N SER A 15 -7.50 17.77 4.40
CA SER A 15 -7.05 19.08 3.90
C SER A 15 -5.87 19.00 2.94
N GLY A 16 -5.37 17.81 2.62
CA GLY A 16 -4.18 17.62 1.81
C GLY A 16 -2.95 17.25 2.65
N PHE A 17 -1.80 17.19 1.99
CA PHE A 17 -0.56 16.73 2.60
C PHE A 17 0.00 17.86 3.47
N ALA A 18 0.24 17.58 4.74
CA ALA A 18 0.91 18.51 5.63
C ALA A 18 2.32 18.00 5.92
N ASP A 19 3.33 18.77 5.56
CA ASP A 19 4.73 18.43 5.83
C ASP A 19 4.94 18.27 7.36
N PRO A 20 5.30 17.07 7.85
CA PRO A 20 5.50 16.82 9.27
C PRO A 20 6.60 17.66 9.91
N MET A 21 7.50 18.26 9.13
CA MET A 21 8.54 19.18 9.63
C MET A 21 7.97 20.55 10.03
N THR A 22 6.79 20.92 9.52
CA THR A 22 6.23 22.28 9.67
C THR A 22 5.39 22.47 10.93
N PHE A 23 5.13 21.41 11.70
CA PHE A 23 4.31 21.51 12.91
C PHE A 23 4.78 20.55 14.01
N ALA A 24 4.58 20.97 15.26
CA ALA A 24 4.95 20.16 16.41
C ALA A 24 4.21 18.81 16.44
N GLY A 25 4.96 17.74 16.61
CA GLY A 25 4.42 16.38 16.65
C GLY A 25 4.07 15.79 15.29
N GLY A 26 4.57 16.33 14.17
CA GLY A 26 4.38 15.73 12.84
C GLY A 26 4.80 14.26 12.74
N PHE A 27 5.93 13.90 13.33
CA PHE A 27 6.43 12.51 13.42
C PHE A 27 5.95 11.75 14.67
N ARG A 28 5.05 12.33 15.46
CA ARG A 28 4.56 11.65 16.65
C ARG A 28 3.60 10.55 16.23
N GLN A 29 3.98 9.32 16.52
CA GLN A 29 3.09 8.16 16.39
C GLN A 29 1.83 8.38 17.26
N PRO A 30 0.63 8.31 16.67
CA PRO A 30 -0.62 8.36 17.42
C PRO A 30 -0.81 7.09 18.26
N SER A 31 -1.55 7.19 19.36
CA SER A 31 -1.91 6.01 20.15
C SER A 31 -3.00 5.18 19.46
N PHE A 32 -3.04 3.87 19.75
CA PHE A 32 -4.08 2.98 19.22
C PHE A 32 -5.51 3.45 19.52
N GLY A 33 -5.74 4.09 20.67
CA GLY A 33 -7.04 4.67 21.02
C GLY A 33 -7.52 5.82 20.12
N MET A 34 -6.66 6.34 19.23
CA MET A 34 -7.06 7.32 18.23
C MET A 34 -7.59 6.69 16.93
N ALA A 35 -7.53 5.36 16.78
CA ALA A 35 -8.05 4.66 15.63
C ALA A 35 -9.58 4.67 15.61
N LYS A 36 -10.18 5.36 14.63
CA LYS A 36 -11.64 5.42 14.47
C LYS A 36 -12.23 4.10 13.96
N TYR A 37 -11.47 3.40 13.12
CA TYR A 37 -11.85 2.13 12.50
C TYR A 37 -10.80 1.07 12.84
N SER A 38 -10.63 0.75 14.12
CA SER A 38 -9.54 -0.07 14.62
C SER A 38 -9.49 -1.48 13.99
N ASN A 39 -10.67 -2.05 13.67
CA ASN A 39 -10.84 -3.33 13.01
C ASN A 39 -10.74 -3.28 11.47
N LEU A 40 -10.63 -2.09 10.87
CA LEU A 40 -10.48 -1.88 9.42
C LEU A 40 -9.22 -1.08 9.08
N LYS A 41 -8.35 -0.88 10.07
CA LYS A 41 -7.08 -0.18 9.95
C LYS A 41 -5.95 -1.13 10.32
N THR A 42 -5.03 -1.31 9.39
CA THR A 42 -3.85 -2.15 9.57
C THR A 42 -2.79 -1.42 10.39
N PHE A 43 -2.14 -2.16 11.29
CA PHE A 43 -0.97 -1.75 12.04
C PHE A 43 0.31 -2.32 11.41
N LEU A 44 0.30 -3.60 11.09
CA LEU A 44 1.39 -4.34 10.47
C LEU A 44 0.84 -5.12 9.28
N CYS A 45 1.59 -5.16 8.19
CA CYS A 45 1.27 -5.91 6.99
C CYS A 45 2.52 -6.64 6.54
N GLU A 46 2.35 -7.84 6.01
CA GLU A 46 3.40 -8.53 5.28
C GLU A 46 3.90 -7.66 4.12
N HIS A 47 5.20 -7.74 3.87
CA HIS A 47 5.86 -6.93 2.86
C HIS A 47 5.68 -7.54 1.46
N HIS A 48 5.77 -8.86 1.36
CA HIS A 48 5.73 -9.61 0.10
C HIS A 48 4.36 -10.23 -0.15
N MET A 49 4.03 -10.41 -1.43
CA MET A 49 2.90 -11.23 -1.85
C MET A 49 3.24 -12.71 -1.64
N LEU A 50 2.73 -13.29 -0.55
CA LEU A 50 3.00 -14.69 -0.18
C LEU A 50 1.92 -15.67 -0.66
N GLN A 51 0.71 -15.18 -0.95
CA GLN A 51 -0.44 -15.99 -1.31
C GLN A 51 -0.90 -15.67 -2.74
N ASN A 52 -1.29 -16.71 -3.47
CA ASN A 52 -1.87 -16.62 -4.82
C ASN A 52 -0.95 -16.00 -5.90
N ASN A 53 0.37 -16.05 -5.67
CA ASN A 53 1.34 -15.56 -6.63
C ASN A 53 1.68 -16.67 -7.64
N SER A 54 1.57 -16.38 -8.94
CA SER A 54 1.99 -17.31 -9.98
C SER A 54 3.49 -17.35 -10.22
N TRP A 55 4.27 -16.39 -9.67
CA TRP A 55 5.72 -16.29 -9.87
C TRP A 55 6.49 -15.74 -8.67
N ASP A 56 7.60 -16.37 -8.31
CA ASP A 56 8.40 -15.96 -7.14
C ASP A 56 9.09 -14.59 -7.29
N CYS A 57 9.27 -14.12 -8.53
CA CYS A 57 10.02 -12.91 -8.87
C CYS A 57 9.23 -12.01 -9.82
N ALA A 58 9.31 -10.70 -9.60
CA ALA A 58 8.86 -9.73 -10.60
C ALA A 58 9.81 -9.77 -11.81
N PRO A 59 9.28 -9.91 -13.04
CA PRO A 59 10.12 -10.00 -14.23
C PRO A 59 10.62 -8.61 -14.65
N PRO A 60 11.88 -8.48 -15.11
CA PRO A 60 12.38 -7.24 -15.70
C PRO A 60 11.53 -6.76 -16.90
N PRO A 61 11.34 -5.45 -17.11
CA PRO A 61 11.83 -4.33 -16.30
C PRO A 61 10.82 -3.95 -15.20
N SER A 62 10.68 -4.78 -14.17
CA SER A 62 9.97 -4.41 -12.96
C SER A 62 10.82 -3.47 -12.09
N PHE A 63 10.23 -2.47 -11.43
CA PHE A 63 10.90 -1.63 -10.43
C PHE A 63 12.02 -0.72 -10.97
N GLU A 64 12.05 -0.45 -12.29
CA GLU A 64 13.10 0.36 -12.94
C GLU A 64 13.31 1.71 -12.22
N GLY A 65 14.58 2.02 -11.91
CA GLY A 65 14.95 3.27 -11.24
C GLY A 65 14.58 3.34 -9.75
N THR A 66 14.12 2.24 -9.16
CA THR A 66 13.89 2.14 -7.71
C THR A 66 14.97 1.31 -7.03
N ALA A 67 14.98 1.32 -5.69
CA ALA A 67 15.85 0.43 -4.93
C ALA A 67 15.56 -1.06 -5.19
N MET A 68 14.38 -1.45 -5.67
CA MET A 68 14.01 -2.86 -5.88
C MET A 68 14.27 -3.32 -7.34
N ASP A 69 14.93 -2.51 -8.16
CA ASP A 69 15.22 -2.82 -9.56
C ASP A 69 16.12 -4.08 -9.67
N PRO A 70 15.65 -5.20 -10.26
CA PRO A 70 16.43 -6.42 -10.42
C PRO A 70 17.62 -6.27 -11.37
N LEU A 71 17.65 -5.20 -12.20
CA LEU A 71 18.76 -4.88 -13.09
C LEU A 71 19.82 -3.99 -12.43
N ASN A 72 19.52 -3.37 -11.28
CA ASN A 72 20.48 -2.57 -10.52
C ASN A 72 21.36 -3.49 -9.66
N PRO A 73 22.67 -3.64 -9.90
CA PRO A 73 23.53 -4.53 -9.12
C PRO A 73 23.59 -4.17 -7.62
N ASP A 74 23.33 -2.91 -7.26
CA ASP A 74 23.28 -2.42 -5.87
C ASP A 74 21.83 -2.35 -5.33
N GLY A 75 20.87 -2.90 -6.05
CA GLY A 75 19.46 -2.94 -5.68
C GLY A 75 19.15 -3.92 -4.54
N PHE A 76 18.05 -3.68 -3.85
CA PHE A 76 17.38 -4.56 -2.90
C PHE A 76 16.63 -5.67 -3.65
N HIS A 77 17.41 -6.59 -4.20
CA HIS A 77 16.93 -7.84 -4.81
C HIS A 77 17.81 -9.00 -4.33
N TYR A 78 17.31 -10.21 -4.54
CA TYR A 78 17.95 -11.45 -4.13
C TYR A 78 18.42 -12.19 -5.38
N ASN A 79 19.71 -12.08 -5.73
CA ASN A 79 20.27 -12.69 -6.96
C ASN A 79 19.53 -12.27 -8.25
N GLY A 80 19.22 -10.98 -8.41
CA GLY A 80 18.48 -10.47 -9.57
C GLY A 80 16.98 -10.76 -9.54
N CYS A 81 16.46 -11.20 -8.38
CA CYS A 81 15.03 -11.39 -8.15
C CYS A 81 14.50 -10.41 -7.10
N ALA A 82 13.57 -9.56 -7.48
CA ALA A 82 12.78 -8.75 -6.57
C ALA A 82 11.41 -9.40 -6.38
N PRO A 83 11.06 -9.95 -5.21
CA PRO A 83 9.75 -10.56 -4.99
C PRO A 83 8.67 -9.49 -5.01
N TYR A 84 7.51 -9.82 -5.57
CA TYR A 84 6.35 -8.92 -5.58
C TYR A 84 5.98 -8.46 -4.16
N LEU A 85 5.68 -7.16 -4.01
CA LEU A 85 5.17 -6.64 -2.75
C LEU A 85 3.67 -6.91 -2.63
N PHE A 86 3.16 -6.81 -1.41
CA PHE A 86 1.78 -7.16 -1.09
C PHE A 86 0.72 -6.44 -1.93
N ASN A 87 1.00 -5.26 -2.50
CA ASN A 87 0.08 -4.47 -3.32
C ASN A 87 0.36 -4.58 -4.83
N ALA A 88 1.12 -5.57 -5.29
CA ALA A 88 1.44 -5.74 -6.71
C ALA A 88 0.28 -6.33 -7.53
N HIS A 89 -0.61 -7.13 -6.93
CA HIS A 89 -1.65 -7.86 -7.65
C HIS A 89 -3.04 -7.74 -7.01
N TYR A 90 -4.09 -7.85 -7.84
CA TYR A 90 -5.49 -7.76 -7.40
C TYR A 90 -5.86 -8.85 -6.40
N ASP A 91 -5.40 -10.07 -6.68
CA ASP A 91 -5.64 -11.24 -5.83
C ASP A 91 -4.63 -11.42 -4.69
N SER A 92 -3.81 -10.41 -4.41
CA SER A 92 -2.89 -10.47 -3.27
C SER A 92 -3.66 -10.34 -1.95
N GLU A 93 -3.33 -11.21 -1.00
CA GLU A 93 -4.02 -11.34 0.28
C GLU A 93 -3.02 -11.41 1.45
N PRO A 94 -2.27 -10.32 1.74
CA PRO A 94 -1.33 -10.30 2.87
C PRO A 94 -2.02 -10.50 4.21
N VAL A 95 -1.34 -11.21 5.12
CA VAL A 95 -1.73 -11.24 6.53
C VAL A 95 -1.38 -9.92 7.19
N VAL A 96 -2.32 -9.41 8.00
CA VAL A 96 -2.22 -8.13 8.67
C VAL A 96 -2.57 -8.23 10.15
N ALA A 97 -1.83 -7.48 10.97
CA ALA A 97 -2.28 -7.15 12.31
C ALA A 97 -3.06 -5.83 12.25
N MET A 98 -4.25 -5.81 12.83
CA MET A 98 -5.14 -4.66 12.87
C MET A 98 -4.86 -3.79 14.09
N MET A 99 -5.34 -2.54 14.08
CA MET A 99 -5.16 -1.60 15.19
C MET A 99 -5.95 -1.99 16.45
N ASP A 100 -6.94 -2.89 16.35
CA ASP A 100 -7.62 -3.48 17.51
C ASP A 100 -6.90 -4.72 18.09
N GLY A 101 -5.77 -5.11 17.51
CA GLY A 101 -4.99 -6.28 17.92
C GLY A 101 -5.45 -7.60 17.29
N SER A 102 -6.52 -7.59 16.48
CA SER A 102 -6.89 -8.77 15.70
C SER A 102 -5.91 -9.03 14.56
N ILE A 103 -5.83 -10.30 14.14
CA ILE A 103 -5.11 -10.71 12.93
C ILE A 103 -6.13 -11.04 11.87
N GLY A 104 -5.88 -10.60 10.64
CA GLY A 104 -6.75 -10.88 9.50
C GLY A 104 -5.98 -10.92 8.20
N VAL A 105 -6.72 -11.07 7.11
CA VAL A 105 -6.20 -11.01 5.75
C VAL A 105 -6.74 -9.76 5.09
N MET A 106 -5.86 -8.95 4.51
CA MET A 106 -6.24 -7.74 3.79
C MET A 106 -6.22 -8.03 2.30
N ALA A 107 -7.34 -8.49 1.76
CA ALA A 107 -7.43 -8.76 0.34
C ALA A 107 -7.37 -7.47 -0.49
N MET A 108 -6.38 -7.37 -1.37
CA MET A 108 -6.11 -6.15 -2.13
C MET A 108 -7.32 -5.77 -2.98
N HIS A 109 -8.02 -6.74 -3.60
CA HIS A 109 -9.24 -6.49 -4.35
C HIS A 109 -10.30 -5.68 -3.58
N LYS A 110 -10.52 -5.99 -2.30
CA LYS A 110 -11.46 -5.27 -1.43
C LYS A 110 -10.99 -3.85 -1.15
N THR A 111 -9.68 -3.65 -0.99
CA THR A 111 -9.12 -2.31 -0.76
C THR A 111 -9.33 -1.41 -1.98
N ARG A 112 -9.14 -1.94 -3.20
CA ARG A 112 -9.42 -1.22 -4.46
C ARG A 112 -10.90 -0.93 -4.64
N GLN A 113 -11.75 -1.92 -4.43
CA GLN A 113 -13.19 -1.74 -4.52
C GLN A 113 -13.67 -0.65 -3.54
N GLY A 114 -13.22 -0.72 -2.28
CA GLY A 114 -13.60 0.26 -1.27
C GLY A 114 -13.13 1.68 -1.57
N ASP A 115 -11.94 1.82 -2.16
CA ASP A 115 -11.46 3.12 -2.63
C ASP A 115 -12.29 3.65 -3.81
N ALA A 116 -12.64 2.80 -4.78
CA ALA A 116 -13.51 3.18 -5.91
C ALA A 116 -14.91 3.60 -5.45
N GLU A 117 -15.52 2.86 -4.52
CA GLU A 117 -16.84 3.17 -3.94
C GLU A 117 -16.85 4.49 -3.16
N THR A 118 -15.71 4.89 -2.59
CA THR A 118 -15.57 6.15 -1.85
C THR A 118 -14.93 7.28 -2.65
N SER A 119 -14.72 7.09 -3.96
CA SER A 119 -14.04 8.04 -4.84
C SER A 119 -14.70 9.44 -4.85
N SER A 120 -16.02 9.51 -4.77
CA SER A 120 -16.80 10.76 -4.65
C SER A 120 -16.49 11.56 -3.38
N SER A 121 -15.98 10.88 -2.35
CA SER A 121 -15.51 11.46 -1.08
C SER A 121 -13.97 11.51 -1.00
N GLY A 122 -13.27 11.31 -2.12
CA GLY A 122 -11.82 11.33 -2.21
C GLY A 122 -11.12 9.97 -2.07
N GLY A 123 -11.85 8.86 -1.92
CA GLY A 123 -11.27 7.52 -1.78
C GLY A 123 -10.68 7.23 -0.40
N LEU A 124 -10.34 5.97 -0.16
CA LEU A 124 -9.67 5.50 1.05
C LEU A 124 -8.17 5.82 1.03
N TRP A 125 -7.59 5.98 -0.16
CA TRP A 125 -6.17 6.24 -0.34
C TRP A 125 -5.85 7.71 -0.59
N PHE A 126 -4.73 8.13 -0.03
CA PHE A 126 -4.23 9.49 -0.12
C PHE A 126 -3.28 9.63 -1.33
N ARG A 127 -3.79 10.23 -2.41
CA ARG A 127 -3.07 10.41 -3.69
C ARG A 127 -2.36 11.76 -3.82
N SER A 128 -2.72 12.72 -2.98
CA SER A 128 -2.23 14.11 -3.02
C SER A 128 -0.98 14.32 -2.17
N GLY A 129 -0.10 13.30 -2.10
CA GLY A 129 1.14 13.32 -1.33
C GLY A 129 2.39 13.47 -2.21
N PRO A 130 3.58 13.60 -1.61
CA PRO A 130 4.84 13.75 -2.32
C PRO A 130 5.17 12.58 -3.25
N ASN A 131 4.63 11.39 -2.96
CA ASN A 131 4.77 10.19 -3.82
C ASN A 131 3.77 10.18 -5.00
N GLY A 132 2.96 11.24 -5.13
CA GLY A 132 1.99 11.41 -6.21
C GLY A 132 0.88 10.36 -6.23
N PRO A 133 0.11 10.27 -7.34
CA PRO A 133 -0.93 9.27 -7.52
C PRO A 133 -0.36 7.84 -7.58
N ALA A 134 0.95 7.71 -7.83
CA ALA A 134 1.69 6.45 -7.86
C ALA A 134 2.17 5.97 -6.46
N ALA A 135 1.89 6.69 -5.37
CA ALA A 135 2.11 6.25 -3.98
C ALA A 135 3.28 5.26 -3.77
N TYR A 136 3.00 4.05 -3.26
CA TYR A 136 3.94 2.92 -3.20
C TYR A 136 3.60 1.89 -4.29
N HIS A 137 3.39 2.36 -5.53
CA HIS A 137 2.95 1.52 -6.65
C HIS A 137 4.05 0.58 -7.09
N LEU A 138 3.63 -0.66 -7.36
CA LEU A 138 4.36 -1.59 -8.19
C LEU A 138 3.53 -1.85 -9.44
N ASP A 139 3.68 -1.00 -10.44
CA ASP A 139 2.89 -1.11 -11.66
C ASP A 139 3.57 -2.05 -12.65
N HIS A 140 3.54 -3.33 -12.31
CA HIS A 140 3.93 -4.40 -13.21
C HIS A 140 2.90 -5.49 -12.99
N GLY A 141 1.82 -5.44 -13.79
CA GLY A 141 0.73 -6.41 -13.71
C GLY A 141 1.20 -7.86 -13.88
N ARG A 142 0.26 -8.76 -14.12
CA ARG A 142 0.62 -10.14 -14.42
C ARG A 142 1.35 -10.18 -15.79
N TRP A 143 2.62 -10.60 -15.86
CA TRP A 143 3.32 -10.80 -17.13
C TRP A 143 2.70 -11.97 -17.90
N THR A 144 1.78 -11.69 -18.82
CA THR A 144 1.22 -12.76 -19.65
C THR A 144 2.24 -13.19 -20.69
N THR A 145 2.87 -14.34 -20.47
CA THR A 145 3.72 -15.02 -21.45
C THR A 145 2.91 -15.28 -22.73
N GLY A 146 3.12 -14.44 -23.74
CA GLY A 146 2.46 -14.56 -25.05
C GLY A 146 2.03 -13.23 -25.68
N SER A 147 1.77 -12.18 -24.88
CA SER A 147 1.31 -10.88 -25.41
C SER A 147 2.36 -9.78 -25.35
N GLY A 148 3.45 -9.98 -24.61
CA GLY A 148 4.44 -8.93 -24.33
C GLY A 148 3.86 -7.76 -23.52
N ASN A 149 2.68 -7.94 -22.93
CA ASN A 149 1.95 -6.89 -22.21
C ASN A 149 1.68 -7.30 -20.76
N TRP A 150 1.78 -6.28 -19.90
CA TRP A 150 1.33 -6.34 -18.52
C TRP A 150 -0.19 -6.39 -18.47
N ASP A 151 -0.75 -7.35 -17.72
CA ASP A 151 -2.21 -7.46 -17.59
C ASP A 151 -2.80 -6.20 -16.95
N SER A 152 -3.71 -5.55 -17.68
CA SER A 152 -4.49 -4.37 -17.25
C SER A 152 -5.37 -4.61 -16.00
N GLY A 153 -5.49 -5.86 -15.56
CA GLY A 153 -6.15 -6.25 -14.31
C GLY A 153 -5.35 -6.00 -13.03
N SER A 154 -4.14 -5.42 -13.10
CA SER A 154 -3.31 -5.12 -11.93
C SER A 154 -4.09 -4.31 -10.88
N ILE A 155 -3.73 -4.46 -9.59
CA ILE A 155 -4.06 -3.48 -8.55
C ILE A 155 -3.18 -2.23 -8.68
N SER A 156 -3.12 -1.74 -9.91
CA SER A 156 -2.76 -0.35 -10.18
C SER A 156 -3.63 0.53 -9.29
N SER A 157 -2.99 1.40 -8.49
CA SER A 157 -3.58 2.40 -7.60
C SER A 157 -3.64 2.16 -6.08
N SER A 158 -3.30 0.99 -5.51
CA SER A 158 -3.44 0.77 -4.05
C SER A 158 -2.38 1.40 -3.15
N GLY A 159 -2.80 2.43 -2.41
CA GLY A 159 -2.12 2.99 -1.25
C GLY A 159 -2.57 2.38 0.09
N ALA A 160 -3.26 1.22 0.07
CA ALA A 160 -3.67 0.53 1.29
C ALA A 160 -2.47 0.29 2.20
N HIS A 161 -2.66 0.35 3.52
CA HIS A 161 -1.62 0.25 4.54
C HIS A 161 -0.58 1.40 4.56
N THR A 162 -0.11 1.88 3.41
CA THR A 162 1.02 2.81 3.30
C THR A 162 0.61 4.28 3.23
N HIS A 163 -0.53 4.59 2.60
CA HIS A 163 -1.00 5.94 2.27
C HIS A 163 -2.50 6.08 2.56
N THR A 164 -3.01 5.49 3.65
CA THR A 164 -4.43 5.63 4.03
C THR A 164 -4.79 7.09 4.29
N ARG A 165 -5.86 7.58 3.66
CA ARG A 165 -6.42 8.91 3.91
C ARG A 165 -6.81 9.05 5.38
N ASN A 166 -6.48 10.19 5.98
CA ASN A 166 -6.63 10.52 7.40
C ASN A 166 -5.75 9.68 8.36
N GLY A 167 -4.73 8.99 7.85
CA GLY A 167 -3.77 8.23 8.65
C GLY A 167 -4.44 7.20 9.56
N ILE A 168 -4.15 7.24 10.86
CA ILE A 168 -4.75 6.36 11.87
C ILE A 168 -6.28 6.50 12.00
N ARG A 169 -6.84 7.66 11.62
CA ARG A 169 -8.30 7.89 11.66
C ARG A 169 -9.01 7.40 10.40
N GLY A 170 -8.25 7.01 9.40
CA GLY A 170 -8.74 6.36 8.18
C GLY A 170 -9.02 4.87 8.38
N ARG A 171 -9.48 4.25 7.29
CA ARG A 171 -9.66 2.80 7.15
C ARG A 171 -9.05 2.36 5.84
N ASP A 172 -8.47 1.16 5.82
CA ASP A 172 -7.81 0.60 4.64
C ASP A 172 -8.80 -0.07 3.67
N TYR A 173 -9.96 -0.51 4.17
CA TYR A 173 -11.07 -1.08 3.40
C TYR A 173 -12.43 -0.83 4.10
N LEU A 174 -13.55 -1.12 3.43
CA LEU A 174 -14.90 -0.76 3.89
C LEU A 174 -15.55 -1.76 4.86
N GLY A 175 -15.15 -3.02 4.84
CA GLY A 175 -15.73 -4.10 5.63
C GLY A 175 -15.47 -5.44 4.97
N ASN A 176 -15.67 -6.53 5.74
CA ASN A 176 -15.57 -7.88 5.22
C ASN A 176 -16.87 -8.38 4.63
#